data_AF-A0A7K0PW64-F1
#
_entry.id   AF-A0A7K0PW64-F1
#
_cell.length_a   1.000
_cell.length_b   1.000
_cell.length_c   1.000
_cell.angle_alpha   90.00
_cell.angle_beta   90.00
_cell.angle_gamma   90.00
#
_symmetry.space_group_name_H-M   'P 1'
#
loop_
_entity.id
_entity.type
_entity.pdbx_description
1 polymer ?
#
loop_
_entity_poly.entity_id
_entity_poly.type
_entity_poly.pdbx_seq_one_letter_code
_entity_poly.pdbx_strand_id
1 'polypeptide(L)' 'WFAARPSGTEDVYKIYAESFKGPDHLAQVQEEARAVVSAALGS' A
#
# COMPACT_ATOMS: atom_id res chain seq x y z
N TRP A 1 -2.56 0.76 9.30
CA TRP A 1 -2.74 -0.57 8.67
C TRP A 1 -2.88 -0.37 7.17
N PHE A 2 -2.68 -1.41 6.37
CA PHE A 2 -2.93 -1.33 4.93
C PHE A 2 -3.53 -2.63 4.38
N ALA A 3 -4.20 -2.53 3.24
CA ALA A 3 -4.64 -3.66 2.44
C ALA A 3 -4.22 -3.43 0.97
N ALA A 4 -3.69 -4.47 0.34
CA ALA A 4 -3.32 -4.45 -1.07
C ALA A 4 -4.12 -5.48 -1.85
N ARG A 5 -4.55 -5.11 -3.07
CA ARG A 5 -5.20 -6.03 -4.01
C ARG A 5 -4.79 -5.73 -5.45
N PRO A 6 -4.65 -6.75 -6.31
CA PRO A 6 -4.52 -6.52 -7.75
C PRO A 6 -5.81 -5.90 -8.30
N SER A 7 -5.67 -5.03 -9.31
CA SER A 7 -6.81 -4.59 -10.11
C SER A 7 -7.32 -5.75 -10.97
N GLY A 8 -8.63 -5.76 -11.24
CA GLY A 8 -9.25 -6.79 -12.09
C GLY A 8 -9.30 -6.41 -13.57
N THR A 9 -8.94 -5.18 -13.92
CA THR A 9 -9.15 -4.60 -15.27
C THR A 9 -7.92 -3.92 -15.85
N GLU A 10 -6.91 -3.63 -15.04
CA GLU A 10 -5.71 -2.87 -15.42
C GLU A 10 -4.50 -3.56 -14.81
N ASP A 11 -3.33 -3.42 -15.43
CA ASP A 11 -2.06 -3.96 -14.90
C ASP A 11 -1.49 -3.06 -13.79
N VAL A 12 -2.27 -2.94 -12.72
CA VAL A 12 -1.95 -2.14 -11.53
C VAL A 12 -2.46 -2.84 -10.27
N TYR A 13 -1.88 -2.51 -9.13
CA TYR A 13 -2.44 -2.86 -7.81
C TYR A 13 -2.94 -1.62 -7.09
N LYS A 14 -3.85 -1.81 -6.12
CA LYS A 14 -4.40 -0.74 -5.27
C LYS A 14 -3.99 -0.98 -3.83
N ILE A 15 -3.49 0.07 -3.16
CA ILE A 15 -3.23 0.09 -1.73
C ILE A 15 -4.27 1.00 -1.06
N TYR A 16 -4.94 0.45 -0.05
CA TYR A 16 -5.75 1.21 0.91
C TYR A 16 -5.00 1.25 2.22
N ALA A 17 -4.90 2.42 2.83
CA ALA A 17 -4.19 2.60 4.09
C ALA A 17 -4.93 3.57 5.00
N GLU A 18 -4.79 3.35 6.31
CA GLU A 18 -5.34 4.23 7.34
C GLU A 18 -4.38 4.30 8.53
N SER A 19 -4.37 5.46 9.17
CA SER A 19 -3.60 5.80 10.36
C SER A 19 -4.44 6.60 11.34
N PHE A 20 -4.51 6.13 12.59
CA PHE A 20 -5.11 6.88 13.71
C PHE A 20 -4.17 7.95 14.29
N LYS A 21 -2.91 7.99 13.84
CA LYS A 21 -1.89 8.94 14.32
C LYS A 21 -1.77 10.20 13.45
N GLY A 22 -2.66 10.35 12.47
CA GLY A 22 -2.70 11.51 11.57
C GLY A 22 -1.94 11.32 10.25
N PRO A 23 -1.88 12.40 9.44
CA PRO A 23 -1.44 12.37 8.03
C PRO A 23 0.02 11.98 7.83
N ASP A 24 0.94 12.44 8.67
CA ASP A 24 2.37 12.14 8.52
C ASP A 24 2.65 10.64 8.71
N HIS A 25 2.02 10.05 9.73
CA HIS A 25 2.09 8.60 9.93
C HIS A 25 1.32 7.83 8.84
N LEU A 26 0.25 8.40 8.27
CA LEU A 26 -0.41 7.79 7.11
C LEU A 26 0.54 7.72 5.90
N ALA A 27 1.30 8.77 5.64
CA ALA A 27 2.29 8.80 4.56
C ALA A 27 3.37 7.73 4.76
N GLN A 28 3.87 7.58 5.99
CA GLN A 28 4.82 6.50 6.34
C GLN A 28 4.23 5.11 6.10
N VAL A 29 2.99 4.85 6.58
CA VAL A 29 2.30 3.58 6.33
C VAL A 29 2.14 3.29 4.85
N GLN A 30 1.84 4.31 4.02
CA GLN A 30 1.71 4.15 2.57
C GLN A 30 3.05 3.83 1.89
N GLU A 31 4.14 4.42 2.36
CA GLU A 31 5.49 4.16 1.84
C GLU A 31 5.93 2.73 2.17
N GLU A 32 5.80 2.31 3.42
CA GLU A 32 6.13 0.96 3.86
C GLU A 32 5.24 -0.09 3.14
N ALA A 33 3.96 0.19 2.97
CA ALA A 33 3.05 -0.70 2.23
C ALA A 33 3.51 -0.94 0.80
N ARG A 34 3.99 0.09 0.08
CA ARG A 34 4.54 -0.08 -1.27
C ARG A 34 5.77 -0.99 -1.25
N ALA A 35 6.68 -0.79 -0.30
CA ALA A 35 7.89 -1.62 -0.17
C ALA A 35 7.54 -3.10 0.09
N VAL A 36 6.58 -3.37 0.99
CA VAL A 36 6.12 -4.73 1.29
C VAL A 36 5.49 -5.40 0.06
N VAL A 37 4.65 -4.68 -0.68
CA VAL A 37 4.00 -5.21 -1.88
C VAL A 37 5.02 -5.47 -2.99
N SER A 38 5.94 -4.55 -3.26
CA SER A 38 7.01 -4.73 -4.25
C SER A 38 7.87 -5.96 -3.93
N ALA A 39 8.29 -6.12 -2.67
CA ALA A 39 9.06 -7.26 -2.23
C ALA A 39 8.31 -8.59 -2.40
N ALA A 40 7.00 -8.61 -2.13
CA ALA A 40 6.17 -9.81 -2.26
C ALA A 40 5.88 -10.18 -3.72
N LEU A 41 5.76 -9.19 -4.62
CA LEU A 41 5.49 -9.40 -6.05
C LEU A 41 6.78 -9.60 -6.88
N GLY A 42 7.97 -9.35 -6.30
CA GLY A 42 9.24 -9.50 -6.99
C GLY A 42 9.50 -8.46 -8.08
N SER A 43 8.89 -7.27 -7.94
CA SER A 43 8.99 -6.12 -8.86
C SER A 43 9.98 -5.08 -8.38
#